data_AF-A0A1X6WY03-F1
#
_entry.id   AF-A0A1X6WY03-F1
#
_cell.length_a   1.000
_cell.length_b   1.000
_cell.length_c   1.000
_cell.angle_alpha   90.00
_cell.angle_beta   90.00
_cell.angle_gamma   90.00
#
_symmetry.space_group_name_H-M   'P 1'
#
loop_
_entity.id
_entity.type
_entity.pdbx_description
1 polymer ?
#
loop_
_entity_poly.entity_id
_entity_poly.type
_entity_poly.pdbx_seq_one_letter_code
_entity_poly.pdbx_strand_id
1 'polypeptide(L)'
;MLGPLARASEPHSYDLCAEHSAGMTVPRGWRVIRVPGTAEASDELVALADAVRPRPSAPPAQPVEHPRPGRPPHLQVVRSPHE
;
A
#
# COMPACT_ATOMS: atom_id res chain seq x y z
N MET A 1 8.64 -14.78 13.80
CA MET A 1 7.61 -14.69 12.75
C MET A 1 7.99 -13.54 11.84
N LEU A 2 8.17 -13.77 10.54
CA LEU A 2 8.29 -12.70 9.55
C LEU A 2 6.91 -12.04 9.42
N GLY A 3 6.85 -10.71 9.51
CA GLY A 3 5.65 -9.96 9.16
C GLY A 3 5.34 -10.08 7.67
N PRO A 4 4.17 -9.61 7.20
CA PRO A 4 3.86 -9.60 5.78
C PRO A 4 4.94 -8.78 5.05
N LEU A 5 5.57 -9.41 4.06
CA LEU A 5 6.43 -8.80 3.04
C LEU A 5 5.66 -7.72 2.23
N ALA A 6 4.34 -7.84 2.12
CA ALA A 6 3.43 -6.89 1.49
C ALA A 6 2.90 -5.86 2.49
N ARG A 7 2.77 -4.60 2.05
CA ARG A 7 2.19 -3.51 2.87
C ARG A 7 0.69 -3.65 3.11
N ALA A 8 -0.02 -4.41 2.27
CA ALA A 8 -1.45 -4.64 2.36
C ALA A 8 -1.76 -6.08 1.92
N SER A 9 -2.87 -6.63 2.43
CA SER A 9 -3.35 -7.94 2.01
C SER A 9 -4.06 -7.83 0.66
N GLU A 10 -3.57 -8.56 -0.33
CA GLU A 10 -4.20 -8.64 -1.65
C GLU A 10 -5.03 -9.92 -1.76
N PRO A 11 -6.31 -9.85 -2.17
CA PRO A 11 -7.11 -11.03 -2.44
C PRO A 11 -6.44 -11.86 -3.52
N HIS A 12 -6.28 -13.17 -3.28
CA HIS A 12 -5.65 -14.13 -4.20
C HIS A 12 -4.12 -14.02 -4.33
N SER A 13 -3.44 -13.27 -3.46
CA SER A 13 -1.97 -13.22 -3.40
C SER A 13 -1.43 -13.94 -2.17
N TYR A 14 -0.26 -14.56 -2.32
CA TYR A 14 0.50 -15.15 -1.22
C TYR A 14 1.82 -14.43 -1.06
N ASP A 15 2.02 -13.92 0.14
CA ASP A 15 3.15 -13.08 0.46
C ASP A 15 4.25 -13.91 1.13
N LEU A 16 5.09 -14.54 0.30
CA LEU A 16 6.05 -15.56 0.70
C LEU A 16 7.48 -15.07 0.42
N CYS A 17 8.40 -15.36 1.34
CA CYS A 17 9.82 -15.08 1.09
C CYS A 17 10.38 -16.03 0.02
N ALA A 18 11.59 -15.74 -0.48
CA ALA A 18 12.24 -16.54 -1.52
C ALA A 18 12.26 -18.05 -1.19
N GLU A 19 12.64 -18.40 0.04
CA GLU A 19 12.67 -19.79 0.52
C GLU A 19 11.29 -20.46 0.48
N HIS A 20 10.27 -19.82 1.05
CA HIS A 20 8.91 -20.36 1.07
C HIS A 20 8.27 -20.42 -0.33
N SER A 21 8.55 -19.45 -1.20
CA SER A 21 8.05 -19.46 -2.59
C SER A 21 8.67 -20.58 -3.43
N ALA A 22 9.90 -21.00 -3.11
CA ALA A 22 10.57 -22.10 -3.79
C ALA A 22 9.94 -23.45 -3.41
N GLY A 23 9.58 -23.64 -2.14
CA GLY A 23 8.92 -24.85 -1.64
C GLY A 23 7.40 -24.90 -1.81
N MET A 24 6.77 -23.82 -2.28
CA MET A 24 5.32 -23.74 -2.46
C MET A 24 4.80 -24.75 -3.51
N THR A 25 3.76 -25.49 -3.13
CA THR A 25 2.99 -26.35 -4.05
C THR A 25 1.89 -25.57 -4.75
N VAL A 26 1.74 -25.80 -6.05
CA VAL A 26 0.75 -25.11 -6.89
C VAL A 26 -0.67 -25.61 -6.61
N PRO A 27 -1.67 -24.72 -6.39
CA PRO A 27 -3.06 -25.14 -6.22
C PRO A 27 -3.63 -25.86 -7.46
N ARG A 28 -4.66 -26.70 -7.26
CA ARG A 28 -5.28 -27.44 -8.37
C ARG A 28 -5.84 -26.49 -9.41
N GLY A 29 -5.52 -26.74 -10.69
CA GLY A 29 -5.97 -25.90 -11.81
C GLY A 29 -5.14 -24.65 -12.05
N TRP A 30 -4.07 -24.41 -11.27
CA TRP A 30 -3.19 -23.27 -11.45
C TRP A 30 -1.94 -23.64 -12.25
N ARG A 31 -1.36 -22.65 -12.92
CA ARG A 31 -0.06 -22.74 -13.59
C ARG A 31 0.85 -21.69 -12.97
N VAL A 32 1.94 -22.11 -12.32
CA VAL A 32 2.93 -21.18 -11.78
C VAL A 32 3.98 -20.87 -12.84
N ILE A 33 4.24 -19.59 -13.03
CA ILE A 33 5.32 -19.07 -13.87
C ILE A 33 6.37 -18.50 -12.93
N ARG A 34 7.59 -19.06 -12.97
CA ARG A 34 8.73 -18.52 -12.21
C ARG A 34 9.55 -17.63 -13.13
N VAL A 35 9.60 -16.34 -12.80
CA VAL A 35 10.46 -15.39 -13.50
C VAL A 35 11.79 -15.38 -12.73
N PRO A 36 12.96 -15.56 -13.40
CA PRO A 36 14.25 -15.42 -12.74
C PRO A 36 14.34 -14.04 -12.09
N GLY A 37 14.78 -14.01 -10.82
CA GLY A 37 14.64 -12.84 -9.96
C GLY A 37 15.32 -11.59 -10.51
N THR A 38 14.66 -10.45 -10.35
CA THR A 38 15.25 -9.10 -10.48
C THR A 38 16.03 -8.79 -9.20
N ALA A 39 17.02 -9.61 -8.85
CA ALA A 39 17.76 -9.43 -7.59
C ALA A 39 18.59 -8.14 -7.59
N GLU A 40 18.94 -7.64 -8.77
CA GLU A 40 19.59 -6.34 -8.93
C GLU A 40 18.47 -5.33 -9.23
N ALA A 41 17.94 -4.68 -8.19
CA ALA A 41 17.25 -3.42 -8.42
C ALA A 41 18.28 -2.50 -9.07
N SER A 42 18.22 -2.37 -10.40
CA SER A 42 19.15 -1.53 -11.13
C SER A 42 19.11 -0.14 -10.52
N ASP A 43 20.24 0.55 -10.45
CA ASP A 43 20.34 1.90 -9.86
C ASP A 43 19.26 2.85 -10.44
N GLU A 44 18.92 2.65 -11.72
CA GLU A 44 17.79 3.26 -12.44
C GLU A 44 16.41 3.05 -11.76
N LEU A 45 16.10 1.83 -11.30
CA LEU A 45 14.84 1.51 -10.62
C LEU A 45 14.77 2.14 -9.23
N VAL A 46 15.90 2.22 -8.54
CA VAL A 46 16.01 2.91 -7.24
C VAL A 46 15.81 4.41 -7.45
N ALA A 47 16.48 5.00 -8.45
CA ALA A 47 16.31 6.41 -8.81
C ALA A 47 14.87 6.75 -9.18
N LEU A 48 14.17 5.89 -9.92
CA LEU A 48 12.76 6.08 -10.25
C LEU A 48 11.85 6.00 -9.02
N ALA A 49 12.11 5.05 -8.11
CA ALA A 49 11.34 4.90 -6.87
C ALA A 49 11.43 6.16 -5.99
N ASP A 50 12.63 6.75 -5.89
CA ASP A 50 12.84 8.01 -5.16
C ASP A 50 12.19 9.21 -5.86
N ALA A 51 12.21 9.25 -7.20
CA ALA A 51 11.56 10.31 -7.97
C ALA A 51 10.03 10.35 -7.79
N VAL A 52 9.40 9.18 -7.63
CA VAL A 52 7.93 9.05 -7.46
C VAL A 52 7.51 9.13 -5.99
N ARG A 53 8.44 9.01 -5.05
CA ARG A 53 8.11 9.03 -3.62
C ARG A 53 7.43 10.36 -3.24
N PRO A 54 6.20 10.33 -2.72
CA PRO A 54 5.50 11.55 -2.34
C PRO A 54 6.30 12.24 -1.24
N ARG A 55 6.73 13.47 -1.50
CA ARG A 55 7.29 14.33 -0.46
C ARG A 55 6.17 14.65 0.53
N PRO A 56 6.47 14.70 1.85
CA PRO A 56 5.53 15.26 2.79
C PRO A 56 5.15 16.66 2.30
N SER A 57 3.86 16.87 2.10
CA SER A 57 3.31 18.18 1.80
C SER A 57 3.81 19.12 2.89
N ALA A 58 4.32 20.29 2.51
CA ALA A 58 4.58 21.34 3.49
C ALA A 58 3.34 21.48 4.40
N PRO A 59 3.51 21.68 5.72
CA PRO A 59 2.38 21.85 6.61
C PRO A 59 1.44 22.89 5.98
N PRO A 60 0.12 22.63 5.97
CA PRO A 60 -0.82 23.57 5.39
C PRO A 60 -0.50 24.94 5.99
N ALA A 61 -0.30 25.93 5.12
CA ALA A 61 -0.25 27.31 5.58
C ALA A 61 -1.50 27.51 6.44
N GLN A 62 -1.27 27.86 7.71
CA GLN A 62 -2.30 28.01 8.73
C GLN A 62 -3.46 28.77 8.09
N PRO A 63 -4.68 28.21 8.00
CA PRO A 63 -5.81 28.93 7.45
C PRO A 63 -5.98 30.19 8.29
N VAL A 64 -5.79 31.37 7.68
CA VAL A 64 -6.06 32.63 8.34
C VAL A 64 -7.56 32.63 8.65
N GLU A 65 -7.91 32.47 9.91
CA GLU A 65 -9.28 32.30 10.37
C GLU A 65 -10.03 33.61 10.19
N HIS A 66 -10.84 33.69 9.14
CA HIS A 66 -11.78 34.77 8.95
C HIS A 66 -13.08 34.38 9.66
N PRO A 67 -13.55 35.15 10.66
CA PRO A 67 -14.75 34.80 11.40
C PRO A 67 -15.96 34.86 10.45
N ARG A 68 -16.56 33.70 10.18
CA ARG A 68 -17.83 33.63 9.43
C ARG A 68 -18.97 33.37 10.41
N PRO A 69 -19.96 34.26 10.52
CA PRO A 69 -21.09 34.04 11.39
C PRO A 69 -22.02 32.97 10.80
N GLY A 70 -22.35 31.98 11.63
CA GLY A 70 -23.57 31.17 11.61
C GLY A 70 -23.83 30.29 10.38
N ARG A 71 -23.59 28.98 10.51
CA ARG A 71 -24.27 27.98 9.66
C ARG A 71 -24.66 26.73 10.47
N PRO A 72 -25.90 26.22 10.36
CA PRO A 72 -26.43 25.11 11.16
C PRO A 72 -25.86 23.73 10.71
N PRO A 73 -26.08 22.64 11.48
CA PRO A 73 -25.17 21.50 11.50
C PRO A 73 -25.17 20.69 10.21
N HIS A 74 -23.96 20.35 9.76
CA HIS A 74 -23.70 19.51 8.60
C HIS A 74 -24.06 18.05 8.90
N LEU A 75 -24.62 17.38 7.90
CA LEU A 75 -25.01 15.97 7.91
C LEU A 75 -23.84 15.10 8.41
N GLN A 76 -24.04 14.35 9.50
CA GLN A 76 -23.04 13.42 10.01
C GLN A 76 -23.19 12.05 9.35
N VAL A 77 -22.08 11.47 8.91
CA VAL A 77 -22.03 10.09 8.43
C VAL A 77 -21.93 9.17 9.64
N VAL A 78 -23.02 8.45 9.93
CA VAL A 78 -23.01 7.33 10.87
C VAL A 78 -22.40 6.13 10.15
N ARG A 79 -21.24 5.65 10.61
CA ARG A 79 -20.72 4.35 10.18
C ARG A 79 -21.39 3.27 11.02
N SER A 80 -22.16 2.41 10.39
CA SER A 80 -22.68 1.20 11.04
C SER A 80 -21.52 0.28 11.40
N PRO A 81 -21.46 -0.26 12.63
CA PRO A 81 -20.57 -1.38 12.91
C PRO A 81 -21.19 -2.62 12.25
N HIS A 82 -20.48 -3.23 11.31
CA HIS A 82 -20.79 -4.59 10.89
C HIS A 82 -19.51 -5.42 10.93
N GLU A 83 -19.67 -6.55 11.62
CA GLU A 83 -18.93 -7.82 11.64
C GLU A 83 -17.83 -8.03 10.59
#